data_AF-A0A4Q5XEY5-F1
#
_entry.id   AF-A0A4Q5XEY5-F1
#
_cell.length_a   1.000
_cell.length_b   1.000
_cell.length_c   1.000
_cell.angle_alpha   90.00
_cell.angle_beta   90.00
_cell.angle_gamma   90.00
#
_symmetry.space_group_name_H-M   'P 1'
#
loop_
_entity.id
_entity.type
_entity.pdbx_description
1 polymer ?
#
loop_
_entity_poly.entity_id
_entity_poly.type
_entity_poly.pdbx_seq_one_letter_code
_entity_poly.pdbx_strand_id
1 'polypeptide(L)'
;MSLLLLFSCGSGQPEARGVQTNPFIPAEKLAAVRVCETTVQQLLSDLGAPSGQGRDGDFATYSWTAIAMVVEPGQMAMGSQGVYAWVDGNGRVASFLVNPIGMPQTPQPCDGEIWGGLPVPDASPPPMKKKPDDA
;
A
#
# COMPACT_ATOMS: atom_id res chain seq x y z
N MET A 1 37.89 55.77 -3.32
CA MET A 1 37.64 54.40 -2.81
C MET A 1 36.21 54.37 -2.28
N SER A 2 35.27 53.83 -3.06
CA SER A 2 33.88 53.64 -2.62
C SER A 2 33.65 52.15 -2.43
N LEU A 3 33.38 51.74 -1.18
CA LEU A 3 33.04 50.38 -0.81
C LEU A 3 31.51 50.24 -0.92
N LEU A 4 31.04 49.52 -1.95
CA LEU A 4 29.63 49.17 -2.12
C LEU A 4 29.36 47.86 -1.38
N LEU A 5 28.76 47.95 -0.20
CA LEU A 5 28.08 46.85 0.48
C LEU A 5 26.60 46.91 0.08
N LEU A 6 26.14 45.95 -0.73
CA LEU A 6 24.72 45.71 -0.93
C LEU A 6 24.39 44.25 -0.65
N PHE A 7 23.54 44.12 0.37
CA PHE A 7 22.94 42.94 0.93
C PHE A 7 22.34 42.04 -0.16
N SER A 8 22.82 40.80 -0.24
CA SER A 8 22.07 39.74 -0.90
C SER A 8 20.79 39.49 -0.10
N CYS A 9 19.66 40.04 -0.55
CA CYS A 9 18.34 39.53 -0.19
C CYS A 9 18.27 38.08 -0.68
N GLY A 10 18.61 37.13 0.18
CA GLY A 10 18.23 35.74 -0.01
C GLY A 10 16.72 35.68 0.01
N SER A 11 16.09 35.70 -1.16
CA SER A 11 14.70 35.30 -1.32
C SER A 11 14.62 33.80 -1.04
N GLY A 12 14.59 33.45 0.25
CA GLY A 12 14.21 32.12 0.70
C GLY A 12 12.76 31.89 0.32
N GLN A 13 12.51 31.55 -0.94
CA GLN A 13 11.23 31.01 -1.34
C GLN A 13 11.01 29.77 -0.48
N PRO A 14 9.83 29.58 0.13
CA PRO A 14 9.59 28.39 0.92
C PRO A 14 9.72 27.20 -0.02
N GLU A 15 10.70 26.34 0.25
CA GLU A 15 10.92 25.13 -0.54
C GLU A 15 9.67 24.24 -0.45
N ALA A 16 9.25 23.71 -1.61
CA ALA A 16 8.23 22.69 -1.65
C ALA A 16 8.70 21.50 -0.81
N ARG A 17 7.88 21.09 0.17
CA ARG A 17 8.16 19.92 1.01
C ARG A 17 7.12 18.85 0.73
N GLY A 18 7.60 17.67 0.34
CA GLY A 18 6.78 16.50 0.10
C GLY A 18 7.03 15.41 1.13
N VAL A 19 5.98 14.73 1.57
CA VAL A 19 6.08 13.47 2.32
C VAL A 19 5.32 12.41 1.56
N GLN A 20 5.94 11.24 1.35
CA GLN A 20 5.32 10.08 0.72
C GLN A 20 5.59 8.83 1.55
N THR A 21 4.55 8.03 1.82
CA THR A 21 4.68 6.78 2.59
C THR A 21 5.14 5.60 1.74
N ASN A 22 4.48 5.38 0.59
CA ASN A 22 4.76 4.33 -0.38
C ASN A 22 4.58 4.87 -1.81
N PRO A 23 5.22 4.25 -2.83
CA PRO A 23 4.97 4.60 -4.23
C PRO A 23 3.51 4.33 -4.62
N PHE A 24 2.94 5.22 -5.44
CA PHE A 24 1.65 4.95 -6.08
C PHE A 24 1.83 3.84 -7.12
N ILE A 25 0.85 2.94 -7.18
CA ILE A 25 0.79 1.91 -8.21
C ILE A 25 0.26 2.54 -9.51
N PRO A 26 1.01 2.43 -10.62
CA PRO A 26 0.58 2.91 -11.93
C PRO A 26 -0.75 2.28 -12.39
N ALA A 27 -1.57 3.07 -13.08
CA ALA A 27 -2.92 2.65 -13.50
C ALA A 27 -2.89 1.45 -14.45
N GLU A 28 -1.89 1.35 -15.30
CA GLU A 28 -1.69 0.22 -16.23
C GLU A 28 -1.46 -1.10 -15.51
N LYS A 29 -0.79 -1.09 -14.36
CA LYS A 29 -0.59 -2.29 -13.54
C LYS A 29 -1.88 -2.72 -12.85
N LEU A 30 -2.65 -1.75 -12.35
CA LEU A 30 -3.97 -2.02 -11.77
C LEU A 30 -4.94 -2.58 -12.82
N ALA A 31 -4.92 -2.00 -14.03
CA ALA A 31 -5.75 -2.42 -15.15
C ALA A 31 -5.32 -3.76 -15.77
N ALA A 32 -4.16 -4.32 -15.40
CA ALA A 32 -3.72 -5.65 -15.81
C ALA A 32 -4.30 -6.76 -14.94
N VAL A 33 -4.77 -6.45 -13.72
CA VAL A 33 -5.37 -7.44 -12.81
C VAL A 33 -6.70 -7.92 -13.37
N ARG A 34 -6.88 -9.24 -13.41
CA ARG A 34 -8.07 -9.94 -13.89
C ARG A 34 -8.57 -10.86 -12.79
N VAL A 35 -9.77 -10.58 -12.27
CA VAL A 35 -10.41 -11.41 -11.25
C VAL A 35 -10.58 -12.83 -11.80
N CYS A 36 -10.21 -13.82 -11.00
CA CYS A 36 -10.22 -15.24 -11.31
C CYS A 36 -9.28 -15.74 -12.41
N GLU A 37 -8.41 -14.88 -12.92
CA GLU A 37 -7.34 -15.23 -13.85
C GLU A 37 -5.96 -14.91 -13.25
N THR A 38 -5.80 -13.74 -12.64
CA THR A 38 -4.53 -13.32 -12.03
C THR A 38 -4.22 -14.16 -10.80
N THR A 39 -3.02 -14.72 -10.75
CA THR A 39 -2.50 -15.45 -9.58
C THR A 39 -1.90 -14.50 -8.57
N VAL A 40 -1.81 -14.93 -7.31
CA VAL A 40 -1.15 -14.15 -6.25
C VAL A 40 0.33 -13.90 -6.54
N GLN A 41 1.04 -14.87 -7.15
CA GLN A 41 2.44 -14.68 -7.52
C GLN A 41 2.58 -13.59 -8.59
N GLN A 42 1.70 -13.58 -9.59
CA GLN A 42 1.70 -12.54 -10.60
C GLN A 42 1.31 -11.18 -10.02
N LEU A 43 0.29 -11.15 -9.16
CA LEU A 43 -0.12 -9.92 -8.46
C LEU A 43 1.04 -9.30 -7.66
N LEU A 44 1.74 -10.10 -6.86
CA LEU A 44 2.86 -9.64 -6.03
C LEU A 44 4.08 -9.26 -6.88
N SER A 45 4.31 -9.94 -8.01
CA SER A 45 5.35 -9.58 -8.97
C SER A 45 5.06 -8.22 -9.63
N ASP A 46 3.81 -8.01 -10.05
CA ASP A 46 3.43 -6.81 -10.79
C ASP A 46 3.31 -5.59 -9.87
N LEU A 47 2.66 -5.74 -8.72
CA LEU A 47 2.37 -4.63 -7.79
C LEU A 47 3.47 -4.41 -6.74
N GLY A 48 4.39 -5.36 -6.58
CA GLY A 48 5.43 -5.33 -5.56
C GLY A 48 4.93 -5.72 -4.17
N ALA A 49 5.79 -5.55 -3.17
CA ALA A 49 5.48 -5.93 -1.80
C ALA A 49 4.30 -5.13 -1.24
N PRO A 50 3.29 -5.78 -0.64
CA PRO A 50 2.14 -5.11 -0.04
C PRO A 50 2.54 -4.40 1.25
N SER A 51 1.86 -3.30 1.55
CA SER A 51 1.97 -2.59 2.83
C SER A 51 1.28 -3.34 3.99
N GLY A 52 0.35 -4.23 3.68
CA GLY A 52 -0.36 -5.04 4.66
C GLY A 52 -0.78 -6.38 4.08
N GLN A 53 -0.81 -7.40 4.93
CA GLN A 53 -1.27 -8.74 4.61
C GLN A 53 -2.14 -9.27 5.75
N GLY A 54 -3.11 -10.11 5.43
CA GLY A 54 -4.01 -10.67 6.43
C GLY A 54 -4.85 -11.81 5.90
N ARG A 55 -5.94 -12.09 6.60
CA ARG A 55 -6.90 -13.13 6.26
C ARG A 55 -8.32 -12.65 6.54
N ASP A 56 -9.24 -12.98 5.64
CA ASP A 56 -10.67 -12.72 5.76
C ASP A 56 -11.43 -14.00 5.41
N GLY A 57 -11.79 -14.77 6.44
CA GLY A 57 -12.31 -16.13 6.29
C GLY A 57 -11.33 -17.05 5.54
N ASP A 58 -11.76 -17.50 4.37
CA ASP A 58 -10.99 -18.39 3.49
C ASP A 58 -10.07 -17.65 2.51
N PHE A 59 -10.07 -16.32 2.54
CA PHE A 59 -9.28 -15.50 1.63
C PHE A 59 -8.01 -14.98 2.31
N ALA A 60 -6.88 -15.07 1.62
CA ALA A 60 -5.72 -14.26 1.94
C ALA A 60 -5.95 -12.83 1.45
N THR A 61 -5.62 -11.82 2.27
CA THR A 61 -5.82 -10.41 1.93
C THR A 61 -4.49 -9.68 1.79
N TYR A 62 -4.41 -8.80 0.79
CA TYR A 62 -3.24 -7.98 0.49
C TYR A 62 -3.67 -6.54 0.30
N SER A 63 -2.90 -5.59 0.86
CA SER A 63 -3.17 -4.17 0.69
C SER A 63 -1.93 -3.35 0.37
N TRP A 64 -2.09 -2.39 -0.53
CA TRP A 64 -1.09 -1.37 -0.87
C TRP A 64 -1.70 0.01 -0.61
N THR A 65 -1.12 0.72 0.36
CA THR A 65 -1.57 2.05 0.74
C THR A 65 -0.46 3.06 0.49
N ALA A 66 -0.71 4.04 -0.37
CA ALA A 66 0.16 5.17 -0.61
C ALA A 66 -0.54 6.47 -0.19
N ILE A 67 0.21 7.34 0.48
CA ILE A 67 -0.22 8.70 0.79
C ILE A 67 0.93 9.61 0.37
N ALA A 68 0.61 10.67 -0.37
CA ALA A 68 1.53 11.76 -0.64
C ALA A 68 0.89 13.09 -0.23
N MET A 69 1.69 13.92 0.42
CA MET A 69 1.36 15.29 0.74
C MET A 69 2.43 16.19 0.15
N VAL A 70 2.02 17.19 -0.63
CA VAL A 70 2.89 18.24 -1.16
C VAL A 70 2.45 19.55 -0.54
N VAL A 71 3.39 20.23 0.11
CA VAL A 71 3.19 21.55 0.69
C VAL A 71 4.03 22.54 -0.10
N GLU A 72 3.35 23.44 -0.80
CA GLU A 72 3.92 24.58 -1.51
C GLU A 72 3.47 25.88 -0.84
N PRO A 73 4.16 27.01 -1.08
CA PRO A 73 3.73 28.31 -0.56
C PRO A 73 2.28 28.63 -0.98
N GLY A 74 1.35 28.61 -0.02
CA GLY A 74 -0.06 28.88 -0.26
C GLY A 74 -0.86 27.72 -0.87
N GLN A 75 -0.27 26.53 -1.03
CA GLN A 75 -0.96 25.34 -1.54
C GLN A 75 -0.62 24.09 -0.72
N MET A 76 -1.64 23.29 -0.43
CA MET A 76 -1.48 21.96 0.13
C MET A 76 -2.25 20.99 -0.76
N ALA A 77 -1.56 19.99 -1.29
CA ALA A 77 -2.16 18.89 -2.04
C ALA A 77 -1.92 17.58 -1.29
N MET A 78 -2.97 16.77 -1.16
CA MET A 78 -2.90 15.43 -0.60
C MET A 78 -3.49 14.45 -1.60
N GLY A 79 -2.74 13.39 -1.90
CA GLY A 79 -3.21 12.24 -2.67
C GLY A 79 -3.13 10.98 -1.83
N SER A 80 -4.11 10.10 -1.97
CA SER A 80 -4.08 8.77 -1.38
C SER A 80 -4.47 7.71 -2.40
N GLN A 81 -3.94 6.52 -2.24
CA GLN A 81 -4.31 5.34 -3.00
C GLN A 81 -4.35 4.14 -2.04
N GLY A 82 -5.47 3.43 -2.03
CA GLY A 82 -5.63 2.15 -1.35
C GLY A 82 -5.98 1.08 -2.39
N VAL A 83 -5.20 0.02 -2.47
CA VAL A 83 -5.45 -1.13 -3.34
C VAL A 83 -5.60 -2.35 -2.45
N TYR A 84 -6.65 -3.13 -2.67
CA TYR A 84 -6.99 -4.29 -1.86
C TYR A 84 -7.25 -5.49 -2.76
N ALA A 85 -6.68 -6.64 -2.41
CA ALA A 85 -6.91 -7.89 -3.10
C ALA A 85 -7.28 -8.99 -2.10
N TRP A 86 -8.28 -9.80 -2.46
CA TRP A 86 -8.61 -11.04 -1.80
C TRP A 86 -8.23 -12.18 -2.73
N VAL A 87 -7.50 -13.16 -2.20
CA VAL A 87 -6.99 -14.32 -2.93
C VAL A 87 -7.62 -15.57 -2.34
N ASP A 88 -8.19 -16.42 -3.20
CA ASP A 88 -8.84 -17.66 -2.77
C ASP A 88 -7.84 -18.78 -2.42
N GLY A 89 -8.36 -19.93 -1.99
CA GLY A 89 -7.56 -21.12 -1.66
C GLY A 89 -6.77 -21.70 -2.84
N ASN A 90 -7.12 -21.32 -4.07
CA ASN A 90 -6.40 -21.73 -5.28
C ASN A 90 -5.32 -20.71 -5.69
N GLY A 91 -5.12 -19.65 -4.91
CA GLY A 91 -4.13 -18.62 -5.19
C GLY A 91 -4.52 -17.67 -6.31
N ARG A 92 -5.81 -17.55 -6.64
CA ARG A 92 -6.31 -16.61 -7.65
C ARG A 92 -6.97 -15.41 -6.99
N VAL A 93 -6.86 -14.25 -7.63
CA VAL A 93 -7.49 -13.01 -7.16
C VAL A 93 -9.02 -13.13 -7.30
N ALA A 94 -9.70 -13.29 -6.18
CA ALA A 94 -11.15 -13.42 -6.08
C ALA A 94 -11.86 -12.05 -6.03
N SER A 95 -11.21 -11.03 -5.49
CA SER A 95 -11.71 -9.65 -5.49
C SER A 95 -10.55 -8.67 -5.54
N PHE A 96 -10.73 -7.56 -6.26
CA PHE A 96 -9.72 -6.52 -6.42
C PHE A 96 -10.40 -5.15 -6.42
N LEU A 97 -9.98 -4.28 -5.49
CA LEU A 97 -10.57 -2.97 -5.29
C LEU A 97 -9.49 -1.90 -5.28
N VAL A 98 -9.77 -0.78 -5.95
CA VAL A 98 -8.91 0.41 -5.97
C VAL A 98 -9.74 1.56 -5.41
N ASN A 99 -9.21 2.21 -4.37
CA ASN A 99 -9.86 3.28 -3.63
C ASN A 99 -11.33 2.98 -3.28
N PRO A 100 -11.62 1.83 -2.65
CA PRO A 100 -12.99 1.47 -2.32
C PRO A 100 -13.62 2.55 -1.43
N ILE A 101 -14.84 2.97 -1.80
CA ILE A 101 -15.67 3.85 -0.98
C ILE A 101 -16.78 3.00 -0.38
N GLY A 102 -16.95 3.05 0.94
CA GLY A 102 -17.95 2.27 1.67
C GLY A 102 -17.49 0.86 2.03
N MET A 103 -18.45 -0.03 2.28
CA MET A 103 -18.17 -1.42 2.67
C MET A 103 -17.82 -2.25 1.41
N PRO A 104 -16.66 -2.93 1.38
CA PRO A 104 -16.33 -3.87 0.32
C PRO A 104 -17.43 -4.93 0.18
N GLN A 105 -17.76 -5.30 -1.07
CA GLN A 105 -18.59 -6.48 -1.33
C GLN A 105 -17.85 -7.73 -0.83
N THR A 106 -18.58 -8.68 -0.24
CA THR A 106 -18.01 -9.97 0.17
C THR A 106 -17.39 -10.67 -1.05
N PRO A 107 -16.10 -11.04 -1.01
CA PRO A 107 -15.48 -11.77 -2.11
C PRO A 107 -16.18 -13.10 -2.37
N GLN A 108 -16.22 -13.52 -3.63
CA GLN A 108 -16.68 -14.86 -4.02
C GLN A 108 -15.50 -15.68 -4.53
N PRO A 109 -15.36 -16.96 -4.14
CA PRO A 109 -14.31 -17.83 -4.66
C PRO A 109 -14.46 -18.04 -6.17
N CYS A 110 -13.34 -18.24 -6.87
CA CYS A 110 -13.36 -18.29 -8.33
C CYS A 110 -13.99 -19.56 -8.92
N ASP A 111 -13.88 -20.71 -8.24
CA ASP A 111 -14.42 -21.99 -8.74
C ASP A 111 -15.69 -22.44 -7.99
N GLY A 112 -16.38 -21.55 -7.27
CA GLY A 112 -17.65 -21.85 -6.60
C GLY A 112 -17.58 -22.82 -5.40
N GLU A 113 -16.52 -23.62 -5.24
CA GLU A 113 -16.23 -24.45 -4.05
C GLU A 113 -14.95 -23.98 -3.34
N ILE A 114 -15.03 -23.90 -2.00
CA ILE A 114 -13.91 -23.51 -1.13
C ILE A 114 -13.27 -24.76 -0.56
N TRP A 115 -12.13 -25.19 -1.12
CA TRP A 115 -11.26 -26.15 -0.45
C TRP A 115 -10.14 -25.38 0.24
N GLY A 116 -10.30 -25.11 1.54
CA GLY A 116 -9.24 -24.70 2.47
C GLY A 116 -8.33 -23.56 2.01
N GLY A 117 -8.57 -22.33 2.52
CA GLY A 117 -7.75 -21.15 2.19
C GLY A 117 -6.24 -21.36 2.38
N LEU A 118 -5.44 -20.80 1.46
CA LEU A 118 -3.98 -20.89 1.46
C LEU A 118 -3.37 -20.52 2.82
N PRO A 119 -2.25 -21.15 3.22
CA PRO A 119 -1.50 -20.72 4.39
C PRO A 119 -0.94 -19.32 4.13
N VAL A 120 -1.29 -18.37 5.00
CA VAL A 120 -0.60 -17.07 5.07
C VAL A 120 0.73 -17.32 5.78
N PRO A 121 1.87 -16.83 5.26
CA PRO A 121 3.13 -16.88 6.00
C PRO A 121 2.95 -16.21 7.36
N ASP A 122 3.40 -16.88 8.42
CA ASP A 122 3.26 -16.40 9.79
C ASP A 122 3.92 -15.02 9.94
N ALA A 123 3.11 -13.98 10.11
CA ALA A 123 3.54 -12.61 10.33
C ALA A 123 3.78 -12.30 11.81
N SER A 124 3.77 -13.32 12.68
CA SER A 124 4.01 -13.15 14.11
C SER A 124 5.37 -12.49 14.36
N PRO A 125 5.42 -11.34 15.06
CA PRO A 125 6.67 -10.79 15.54
C PRO A 125 7.41 -11.85 16.37
N PRO A 126 8.75 -11.96 16.28
CA PRO A 126 9.49 -12.90 17.09
C PRO A 126 9.14 -12.66 18.57
N PRO A 127 8.95 -13.71 19.38
CA PRO A 127 8.59 -13.57 20.78
C PRO A 127 9.64 -12.69 21.48
N MET A 128 9.17 -11.60 22.08
CA MET A 128 10.04 -10.73 22.88
C MET A 128 10.65 -11.59 23.98
N LYS A 129 11.99 -11.76 23.94
CA LYS A 129 12.73 -12.38 25.04
C LYS A 129 12.45 -11.56 26.28
N LYS A 130 11.68 -12.12 27.21
CA LYS A 130 11.42 -11.54 28.52
C LYS A 130 12.80 -11.29 29.15
N LYS A 131 13.14 -10.02 29.36
CA LYS A 131 14.36 -9.63 30.08
C LYS A 131 14.30 -10.36 31.43
N PRO A 132 15.35 -11.07 31.87
CA PRO A 132 15.38 -11.63 33.21
C PRO A 132 15.16 -10.49 34.19
N ASP A 133 14.19 -10.66 35.08
CA ASP A 133 13.98 -9.75 36.19
C ASP A 133 15.28 -9.74 37.01
N ASP A 134 15.93 -8.57 37.06
CA ASP A 134 17.08 -8.33 37.95
C ASP A 134 16.58 -8.47 39.39
N ALA A 135 16.87 -9.62 40.00
CA ALA A 135 16.62 -9.93 41.40
C ALA A 135 17.61 -9.21 42.33
#